data_AF-A0A964YGA4-F1
#
_entry.id   AF-A0A964YGA4-F1
#
_cell.length_a   1.000
_cell.length_b   1.000
_cell.length_c   1.000
_cell.angle_alpha   90.00
_cell.angle_beta   90.00
_cell.angle_gamma   90.00
#
_symmetry.space_group_name_H-M   'P 1'
#
loop_
_entity.id
_entity.type
_entity.pdbx_description
1 polymer ?
#
loop_
_entity_poly.entity_id
_entity_poly.type
_entity_poly.pdbx_seq_one_letter_code
_entity_poly.pdbx_strand_id
1 'polypeptide(L)' 'MIQQETYLNVADNSGARKLMCIRVLGNNRKYANIGDIIIGVVKDAIPNMAVKRSSVVRAVIVRT' A
#
# COMPACT_ATOMS: atom_id res chain seq x y z
N MET A 1 4.60 -3.02 -12.06
CA MET A 1 5.93 -3.03 -11.38
C MET A 1 5.93 -1.90 -10.36
N ILE A 2 6.05 -2.21 -9.07
CA ILE A 2 5.86 -1.22 -8.00
C ILE A 2 7.16 -1.07 -7.21
N GLN A 3 7.59 0.16 -6.95
CA GLN A 3 8.79 0.46 -6.16
C GLN A 3 8.44 1.30 -4.92
N GLN A 4 9.44 1.58 -4.10
CA GLN A 4 9.29 2.57 -3.03
C GLN A 4 8.81 3.91 -3.61
N GLU A 5 8.04 4.63 -2.82
CA GLU A 5 7.43 5.92 -3.16
C GLU A 5 6.33 5.89 -4.24
N THR A 6 6.03 4.71 -4.78
CA THR A 6 4.92 4.54 -5.72
C THR A 6 3.58 4.75 -5.01
N TYR A 7 2.72 5.57 -5.61
CA TYR A 7 1.33 5.73 -5.16
C TYR A 7 0.44 4.67 -5.79
N LEU A 8 -0.39 4.05 -4.95
CA LEU A 8 -1.26 2.95 -5.28
C LEU A 8 -2.70 3.29 -4.88
N ASN A 9 -3.63 2.88 -5.74
CA ASN A 9 -5.06 2.91 -5.41
C ASN A 9 -5.42 1.66 -4.63
N VAL A 10 -6.24 1.84 -3.59
CA VAL A 10 -6.70 0.75 -2.75
C VAL A 10 -7.87 0.02 -3.43
N ALA A 11 -7.89 -1.31 -3.32
CA ALA A 11 -8.87 -2.17 -3.98
C ALA A 11 -9.86 -2.85 -3.00
N ASP A 12 -9.68 -2.65 -1.69
CA ASP A 12 -10.51 -3.22 -0.65
C ASP A 12 -11.47 -2.17 -0.05
N ASN A 13 -12.24 -2.59 0.96
CA ASN A 13 -13.15 -1.74 1.73
C ASN A 13 -12.57 -1.29 3.08
N SER A 14 -11.24 -1.26 3.24
CA SER A 14 -10.57 -0.89 4.50
C SER A 14 -10.78 0.58 4.91
N GLY A 15 -11.25 1.41 3.98
CA GLY A 15 -11.43 2.85 4.16
C GLY A 15 -10.24 3.69 3.69
N ALA A 16 -9.12 3.08 3.28
CA ALA A 16 -8.05 3.79 2.59
C ALA A 16 -8.41 4.01 1.11
N ARG A 17 -8.00 5.15 0.53
CA ARG A 17 -8.20 5.48 -0.89
C ARG A 17 -6.89 5.44 -1.67
N LYS A 18 -5.85 6.03 -1.08
CA LYS A 18 -4.49 6.06 -1.66
C LYS A 18 -3.45 5.63 -0.64
N LEU A 19 -2.48 4.89 -1.13
CA LEU A 19 -1.40 4.31 -0.35
C LEU A 19 -0.08 4.60 -1.05
N MET A 20 0.97 4.92 -0.29
CA MET A 20 2.33 5.08 -0.83
C MET A 20 3.18 3.91 -0.33
N CYS A 21 3.80 3.17 -1.24
CA CYS A 21 4.71 2.10 -0.88
C CYS A 21 5.96 2.69 -0.19
N ILE A 22 6.32 2.20 0.98
CA ILE A 22 7.54 2.61 1.68
C ILE A 22 8.58 1.50 1.72
N ARG A 23 8.14 0.23 1.60
CA ARG A 23 9.04 -0.92 1.56
C ARG A 23 8.40 -2.10 0.85
N VAL A 24 9.14 -2.71 -0.07
CA VAL A 24 8.80 -4.04 -0.61
C VAL A 24 9.33 -5.10 0.35
N LEU A 25 8.48 -6.04 0.78
CA LEU A 25 8.93 -7.14 1.62
C LEU A 25 9.51 -8.27 0.75
N GLY A 26 10.59 -8.87 1.21
CA GLY A 26 11.32 -9.92 0.51
C GLY A 26 12.84 -9.76 0.63
N ASN A 27 13.58 -10.71 0.06
CA ASN A 27 15.04 -10.75 0.15
C ASN A 27 15.66 -9.72 -0.82
N ASN A 28 15.91 -8.49 -0.34
CA ASN A 28 16.52 -7.37 -1.09
C ASN A 28 15.87 -7.06 -2.46
N ARG A 29 14.55 -7.22 -2.57
CA ARG A 29 13.82 -6.87 -3.79
C ARG A 29 13.62 -5.35 -3.90
N LYS A 30 13.96 -4.78 -5.05
CA LYS A 30 13.69 -3.37 -5.39
C LYS A 30 12.26 -3.13 -5.86
N TYR A 31 11.64 -4.15 -6.45
CA TYR A 31 10.32 -4.07 -7.08
C TYR A 31 9.38 -5.14 -6.55
N ALA A 32 8.10 -4.78 -6.42
CA ALA A 32 6.99 -5.66 -6.14
C ALA A 32 6.17 -5.94 -7.41
N ASN A 33 5.71 -7.18 -7.52
CA ASN A 33 4.79 -7.65 -8.55
C ASN A 33 3.47 -8.11 -7.91
N ILE A 34 2.50 -8.51 -8.74
CA ILE A 34 1.24 -9.09 -8.27
C ILE A 34 1.52 -10.27 -7.33
N GLY A 35 0.84 -10.29 -6.17
CA GLY A 35 1.01 -11.29 -5.12
C GLY A 35 2.06 -10.93 -4.06
N ASP A 36 2.94 -9.97 -4.32
CA ASP A 36 3.93 -9.54 -3.32
C ASP A 36 3.28 -8.67 -2.23
N ILE A 37 3.83 -8.78 -1.01
CA ILE A 37 3.44 -7.97 0.14
C ILE A 37 4.34 -6.74 0.22
N ILE A 38 3.73 -5.57 0.41
CA ILE A 38 4.43 -4.32 0.66
C ILE A 38 4.01 -3.74 2.01
N ILE A 39 4.87 -2.91 2.57
CA ILE A 39 4.50 -1.95 3.61
C ILE A 39 4.27 -0.61 2.93
N GLY A 40 3.16 0.03 3.25
CA GLY A 40 2.86 1.38 2.79
C GLY A 40 2.22 2.25 3.85
N VAL A 41 2.18 3.54 3.55
CA VAL A 41 1.51 4.55 4.37
C VAL A 41 0.27 5.04 3.66
N VAL A 42 -0.82 5.16 4.41
CA VAL A 42 -2.10 5.67 3.90
C VAL A 42 -1.98 7.18 3.70
N LYS A 43 -2.18 7.65 2.48
CA LYS A 43 -2.08 9.06 2.11
C LYS A 43 -3.43 9.76 2.08
N ASP A 44 -4.48 9.01 1.72
CA ASP A 44 -5.87 9.45 1.71
C ASP A 44 -6.76 8.33 2.27
N ALA A 45 -7.69 8.71 3.14
CA ALA A 45 -8.59 7.80 3.85
C ALA A 45 -9.98 8.44 4.00
N ILE A 46 -11.00 7.60 4.00
CA ILE A 46 -12.39 7.99 4.24
C ILE A 46 -12.54 8.37 5.73
N PRO A 47 -13.25 9.48 6.06
CA PRO A 47 -13.54 9.84 7.45
C PRO A 47 -14.31 8.74 8.20
N ASN A 48 -14.17 8.69 9.52
CA ASN A 48 -14.88 7.78 10.42
C ASN A 48 -14.66 6.26 10.16
N MET A 49 -13.62 5.90 9.40
CA MET A 49 -13.19 4.51 9.23
C MET A 49 -12.08 4.12 10.21
N ALA A 50 -11.86 2.82 10.38
CA ALA A 50 -10.82 2.29 11.26
C ALA A 50 -9.40 2.68 10.80
N VAL A 51 -9.16 2.68 9.49
CA VAL A 51 -7.88 3.08 8.89
C VAL A 51 -7.83 4.59 8.74
N LYS A 52 -6.81 5.22 9.33
CA LYS A 52 -6.64 6.68 9.32
C LYS A 52 -5.54 7.10 8.34
N ARG A 53 -5.55 8.37 7.96
CA ARG A 53 -4.43 8.98 7.24
C ARG A 53 -3.14 8.84 8.06
N SER A 54 -2.02 8.62 7.38
CA SER A 54 -0.68 8.38 7.96
C SER A 54 -0.53 7.06 8.72
N SER A 55 -1.53 6.18 8.72
CA SER A 55 -1.37 4.81 9.24
C SER A 55 -0.42 4.01 8.34
N VAL A 56 0.48 3.26 8.98
CA VAL A 56 1.35 2.30 8.31
C VAL A 56 0.63 0.96 8.26
N VAL A 57 0.51 0.39 7.06
CA VAL A 57 -0.25 -0.85 6.81
C VAL A 57 0.56 -1.80 5.93
N ARG A 58 0.25 -3.10 6.04
CA ARG A 58 0.70 -4.12 5.09
C ARG A 58 -0.38 -4.33 4.05
N ALA A 59 0.01 -4.38 2.77
CA ALA A 59 -0.90 -4.59 1.66
C ALA A 59 -0.33 -5.61 0.67
N VAL A 60 -1.22 -6.29 -0.05
CA VAL A 60 -0.87 -7.21 -1.14
C VAL A 60 -1.11 -6.51 -2.47
N ILE A 61 -0.17 -6.63 -3.40
CA ILE A 61 -0.34 -6.11 -4.76
C ILE A 61 -1.26 -7.04 -5.54
N VAL A 62 -2.37 -6.50 -6.05
CA VAL A 62 -3.34 -7.26 -6.87
C VAL A 62 -3.41 -6.79 -8.32
N ARG A 63 -2.93 -5.58 -8.61
CA ARG A 63 -2.86 -4.95 -9.94
C ARG A 63 -1.57 -4.13 -10.02
N THR A 64 -0.94 -4.06 -11.19
CA THR A 64 0.38 -3.42 -11.41
C THR A 64 0.42 -2.55 -12.64
#